data_AF-A0AAU7FDX2-F1
#
_entry.id   AF-A0AAU7FDX2-F1
#
_cell.length_a   1.000
_cell.length_b   1.000
_cell.length_c   1.000
_cell.angle_alpha   90.00
_cell.angle_beta   90.00
_cell.angle_gamma   90.00
#
_symmetry.space_group_name_H-M   'P 1'
#
loop_
_entity.id
_entity.type
_entity.pdbx_description
1 polymer ?
#
loop_
_entity_poly.entity_id
_entity_poly.type
_entity_poly.pdbx_seq_one_letter_code
_entity_poly.pdbx_strand_id
1 'polypeptide(L)'
;MSEVDGSKPEWLDWATEERQIGQLLRESNPAWFAEVCQILFDTDPMMIRLVGEPEGYAPEVGSIIRSLPQCMSVEDVQFVIFNVFTQWFTPEFAGGLSQYAETAQAVWASWKAQQQE
;
A
#
# COMPACT_ATOMS: atom_id res chain seq x y z
N MET A 1 2.51 39.39 13.28
CA MET A 1 2.73 38.07 13.92
C MET A 1 1.58 37.21 13.45
N SER A 2 1.79 36.39 12.42
CA SER A 2 0.73 35.53 11.91
C SER A 2 0.47 34.42 12.90
N GLU A 3 -0.78 34.30 13.35
CA GLU A 3 -1.30 33.19 14.13
C GLU A 3 -1.05 31.90 13.35
N VAL A 4 -0.34 30.97 13.97
CA VAL A 4 -0.25 29.60 13.46
C VAL A 4 -1.61 28.99 13.74
N ASP A 5 -2.41 28.83 12.68
CA ASP A 5 -3.70 28.18 12.75
C ASP A 5 -3.54 26.80 13.41
N GLY A 6 -4.23 26.59 14.53
CA GLY A 6 -4.21 25.36 15.33
C GLY A 6 -4.98 24.21 14.68
N SER A 7 -5.40 24.36 13.42
CA SER A 7 -6.02 23.32 12.62
C SER A 7 -5.05 22.17 12.41
N LYS A 8 -5.51 20.94 12.66
CA LYS A 8 -4.75 19.73 12.32
C LYS A 8 -4.39 19.78 10.83
N PRO A 9 -3.16 19.41 10.46
CA PRO A 9 -2.78 19.42 9.06
C PRO A 9 -3.56 18.32 8.29
N GLU A 10 -4.04 18.63 7.08
CA GLU A 10 -4.91 17.74 6.28
C GLU A 10 -4.31 16.33 6.03
N TRP A 11 -2.98 16.20 6.01
CA TRP A 11 -2.31 14.90 5.87
C TRP A 11 -2.59 13.96 7.05
N LEU A 12 -2.86 14.50 8.25
CA LEU A 12 -3.16 13.69 9.43
C LEU A 12 -4.54 13.06 9.32
N ASP A 13 -5.51 13.76 8.73
CA ASP A 13 -6.86 13.25 8.54
C ASP A 13 -6.87 12.17 7.45
N TRP A 14 -6.19 12.40 6.32
CA TRP A 14 -5.99 11.40 5.27
C TRP A 14 -5.37 10.10 5.81
N ALA A 15 -4.25 10.19 6.55
CA ALA A 15 -3.57 9.01 7.07
C ALA A 15 -4.44 8.24 8.09
N THR A 16 -5.31 8.96 8.81
CA THR A 16 -6.26 8.35 9.75
C THR A 16 -7.35 7.60 9.00
N GLU A 17 -7.91 8.20 7.94
CA GLU A 17 -8.93 7.57 7.08
C GLU A 17 -8.39 6.32 6.38
N GLU A 18 -7.19 6.39 5.78
CA GLU A 18 -6.56 5.23 5.13
C GLU A 18 -6.36 4.06 6.10
N ARG A 19 -5.94 4.35 7.35
CA ARG A 19 -5.79 3.31 8.39
C ARG A 19 -7.13 2.68 8.77
N GLN A 20 -8.20 3.47 8.87
CA GLN A 20 -9.53 2.96 9.16
C GLN A 20 -10.04 2.06 8.03
N ILE A 21 -9.89 2.50 6.77
CA ILE A 21 -10.29 1.69 5.61
C ILE A 21 -9.45 0.41 5.54
N GLY A 22 -8.13 0.51 5.75
CA GLY A 22 -7.24 -0.65 5.80
C GLY A 22 -7.65 -1.65 6.88
N GLN A 23 -8.08 -1.18 8.06
CA GLN A 23 -8.60 -2.04 9.11
C GLN A 23 -9.89 -2.76 8.68
N LEU A 24 -10.83 -2.06 8.05
CA LEU A 24 -12.07 -2.68 7.55
C LEU A 24 -11.78 -3.75 6.48
N LEU A 25 -10.82 -3.50 5.58
CA LEU A 25 -10.39 -4.45 4.56
C LEU A 25 -9.73 -5.68 5.20
N ARG A 26 -8.88 -5.47 6.21
CA ARG A 26 -8.27 -6.54 6.99
C ARG A 26 -9.31 -7.39 7.71
N GLU A 27 -10.34 -6.79 8.29
CA GLU A 27 -11.41 -7.52 8.98
C GLU A 27 -12.28 -8.31 7.99
N SER A 28 -12.45 -7.80 6.76
CA SER A 28 -13.26 -8.45 5.72
C SER A 28 -12.60 -9.70 5.15
N ASN A 29 -11.28 -9.69 4.97
CA ASN A 29 -10.52 -10.88 4.55
C ASN A 29 -9.11 -10.88 5.18
N PRO A 30 -8.98 -11.37 6.42
CA PRO A 30 -7.72 -11.30 7.16
C PRO A 30 -6.59 -12.12 6.52
N ALA A 31 -6.92 -13.26 5.91
CA ALA A 31 -5.95 -14.16 5.30
C ALA A 31 -5.30 -13.50 4.07
N TRP A 32 -6.13 -12.95 3.17
CA TRP A 32 -5.64 -12.27 1.98
C TRP A 32 -4.87 -10.98 2.34
N PHE A 33 -5.35 -10.23 3.34
CA PHE A 33 -4.62 -9.04 3.81
C PHE A 33 -3.20 -9.40 4.30
N ALA A 34 -3.07 -10.46 5.10
CA ALA A 34 -1.78 -10.95 5.59
C ALA A 34 -0.88 -11.45 4.45
N GLU A 35 -1.46 -12.11 3.44
CA GLU A 35 -0.74 -12.54 2.24
C GLU A 35 -0.15 -11.35 1.47
N VAL A 36 -0.92 -10.27 1.27
CA VAL A 36 -0.43 -9.07 0.59
C VAL A 36 0.67 -8.38 1.41
N CYS A 37 0.56 -8.33 2.75
CA CYS A 37 1.66 -7.89 3.61
C CYS A 37 2.93 -8.73 3.40
N GLN A 38 2.78 -10.05 3.34
CA GLN A 38 3.90 -10.97 3.10
C GLN A 38 4.55 -10.74 1.73
N ILE A 39 3.75 -10.52 0.67
CA ILE A 39 4.26 -10.21 -0.66
C ILE A 39 5.13 -8.96 -0.64
N LEU A 40 4.67 -7.87 0.00
CA LEU A 40 5.46 -6.63 0.13
C LEU A 40 6.75 -6.87 0.92
N PHE A 41 6.67 -7.68 1.98
CA PHE A 41 7.83 -8.03 2.81
C PHE A 41 8.88 -8.86 2.08
N ASP A 42 8.45 -9.85 1.30
CA ASP A 42 9.36 -10.73 0.58
C ASP A 42 10.02 -10.03 -0.62
N THR A 43 9.28 -9.15 -1.28
CA THR A 43 9.77 -8.44 -2.48
C THR A 43 10.54 -7.16 -2.14
N ASP A 44 10.32 -6.55 -0.97
CA ASP A 44 10.99 -5.34 -0.46
C ASP A 44 11.32 -4.32 -1.57
N PRO A 45 10.31 -3.73 -2.24
CA PRO A 45 10.53 -2.95 -3.45
C PRO A 45 11.39 -1.69 -3.22
N MET A 46 11.43 -1.15 -2.00
CA MET A 46 12.30 -0.03 -1.67
C MET A 46 13.73 -0.46 -1.35
N MET A 47 13.98 -1.75 -1.07
CA MET A 47 15.26 -2.28 -0.56
C MET A 47 15.75 -1.56 0.71
N ILE A 48 14.82 -1.03 1.49
CA ILE A 48 15.11 -0.40 2.76
C ILE A 48 14.46 -1.31 3.79
N ARG A 49 15.26 -2.04 4.58
CA ARG A 49 14.77 -2.86 5.70
C ARG A 49 14.19 -1.97 6.83
N LEU A 50 13.16 -1.21 6.52
CA LEU A 50 12.44 -0.33 7.44
C LEU A 50 11.52 -1.13 8.35
N VAL A 51 11.03 -2.28 7.88
CA VAL A 51 10.11 -3.14 8.61
C VAL A 51 10.78 -4.42 9.08
N GLY A 52 10.49 -4.83 10.32
CA GLY A 52 11.00 -6.07 10.90
C GLY A 52 10.09 -7.28 10.66
N GLU A 53 8.84 -7.03 10.25
CA GLU A 53 7.77 -8.01 10.10
C GLU A 53 6.81 -7.58 8.98
N PRO A 54 6.11 -8.53 8.32
CA PRO A 54 5.19 -8.23 7.22
C PRO A 54 4.10 -7.21 7.57
N GLU A 55 3.60 -7.26 8.80
CA GLU A 55 2.55 -6.35 9.31
C GLU A 55 2.98 -4.89 9.34
N GLY A 56 4.28 -4.61 9.25
CA GLY A 56 4.82 -3.26 9.09
C GLY A 56 4.30 -2.55 7.83
N TYR A 57 3.87 -3.27 6.80
CA TYR A 57 3.29 -2.73 5.57
C TYR A 57 1.76 -2.56 5.61
N ALA A 58 1.11 -2.85 6.75
CA ALA A 58 -0.35 -2.80 6.84
C ALA A 58 -0.97 -1.45 6.37
N PRO A 59 -0.38 -0.27 6.64
CA PRO A 59 -0.88 1.00 6.13
C PRO A 59 -0.93 1.05 4.58
N GLU A 60 0.16 0.66 3.91
CA GLU A 60 0.29 0.66 2.46
C GLU A 60 -0.62 -0.41 1.82
N VAL A 61 -0.69 -1.59 2.44
CA VAL A 61 -1.52 -2.71 1.97
C VAL A 61 -3.00 -2.32 1.93
N GLY A 62 -3.49 -1.57 2.93
CA GLY A 62 -4.86 -1.05 2.92
C GLY A 62 -5.15 -0.19 1.69
N SER A 63 -4.26 0.75 1.37
CA SER A 63 -4.38 1.63 0.21
C SER A 63 -4.29 0.88 -1.13
N ILE A 64 -3.40 -0.12 -1.21
CA ILE A 64 -3.23 -0.97 -2.40
C ILE A 64 -4.50 -1.78 -2.64
N ILE A 65 -4.97 -2.54 -1.64
CA ILE A 65 -6.15 -3.39 -1.74
C ILE A 65 -7.39 -2.59 -2.16
N ARG A 66 -7.58 -1.40 -1.58
CA ARG A 66 -8.67 -0.48 -1.93
C ARG A 66 -8.70 -0.13 -3.43
N SER A 67 -7.54 -0.12 -4.08
CA SER A 67 -7.38 0.32 -5.46
C SER A 67 -7.35 -0.84 -6.48
N LEU A 68 -7.12 -2.08 -6.04
CA LEU A 68 -7.04 -3.27 -6.91
C LEU A 68 -8.29 -3.51 -7.78
N PRO A 69 -9.54 -3.27 -7.33
CA PRO A 69 -10.72 -3.43 -8.18
C PRO A 69 -10.74 -2.55 -9.42
N GLN A 70 -9.95 -1.47 -9.46
CA GLN A 70 -9.85 -0.55 -10.61
C GLN A 70 -8.72 -0.93 -11.57
N CYS A 71 -7.83 -1.86 -11.18
CA CYS A 71 -6.71 -2.29 -12.00
C CYS A 71 -7.17 -3.31 -13.06
N MET A 72 -6.70 -3.16 -14.29
CA MET A 72 -6.99 -4.08 -15.39
C MET A 72 -5.76 -4.90 -15.82
N SER A 73 -4.59 -4.54 -15.32
CA SER A 73 -3.30 -5.09 -15.72
C SER A 73 -2.29 -5.08 -14.58
N VAL A 74 -1.19 -5.83 -14.75
CA VAL A 74 -0.05 -5.80 -13.81
C VAL A 74 0.57 -4.41 -13.77
N GLU A 75 0.62 -3.73 -14.91
CA GLU A 75 1.14 -2.38 -15.05
C GLU A 75 0.31 -1.38 -14.21
N ASP A 76 -1.02 -1.50 -14.21
CA ASP A 76 -1.87 -0.67 -13.34
C ASP A 76 -1.57 -0.90 -11.86
N VAL A 77 -1.41 -2.16 -11.46
CA VAL A 77 -1.03 -2.51 -10.08
C VAL A 77 0.34 -1.92 -9.74
N GLN A 78 1.30 -1.98 -10.64
CA GLN A 78 2.63 -1.41 -10.45
C GLN A 78 2.55 0.11 -10.22
N PHE A 79 1.77 0.82 -11.02
CA PHE A 79 1.52 2.26 -10.84
C PHE A 79 0.82 2.56 -9.52
N VAL A 80 -0.17 1.77 -9.13
CA VAL A 80 -0.88 1.92 -7.84
C VAL A 80 0.09 1.75 -6.68
N ILE A 81 0.87 0.68 -6.65
CA ILE A 81 1.83 0.42 -5.56
C ILE A 81 2.84 1.57 -5.50
N PHE A 82 3.43 1.96 -6.63
CA PHE A 82 4.37 3.10 -6.67
C PHE A 82 3.73 4.39 -6.12
N ASN A 83 2.50 4.71 -6.53
CA ASN A 83 1.79 5.89 -6.05
C ASN A 83 1.49 5.83 -4.55
N VAL A 84 1.12 4.66 -4.02
CA VAL A 84 0.93 4.47 -2.59
C VAL A 84 2.25 4.72 -1.84
N PHE A 85 3.34 4.11 -2.27
CA PHE A 85 4.64 4.28 -1.61
C PHE A 85 5.16 5.71 -1.69
N THR A 86 4.97 6.41 -2.83
CA THR A 86 5.32 7.84 -2.93
C THR A 86 4.46 8.72 -2.01
N GLN A 87 3.20 8.36 -1.76
CA GLN A 87 2.34 9.07 -0.81
C GLN A 87 2.77 8.84 0.65
N TRP A 88 3.13 7.60 1.01
CA TRP A 88 3.51 7.24 2.38
C TRP A 88 4.95 7.64 2.74
N PHE A 89 5.90 7.55 1.80
CA PHE A 89 7.34 7.75 2.06
C PHE A 89 7.97 8.95 1.37
N THR A 90 7.24 9.69 0.52
CA THR A 90 7.72 10.72 -0.43
C THR A 90 8.44 10.14 -1.67
N PRO A 91 8.41 10.85 -2.82
CA PRO A 91 9.03 10.39 -4.06
C PRO A 91 10.53 10.13 -3.95
N GLU A 92 11.25 10.90 -3.14
CA GLU A 92 12.70 10.78 -3.00
C GLU A 92 13.11 9.45 -2.35
N PHE A 93 12.26 8.90 -1.48
CA PHE A 93 12.50 7.62 -0.80
C PHE A 93 11.87 6.42 -1.52
N ALA A 94 10.78 6.63 -2.25
CA ALA A 94 10.06 5.55 -2.94
C ALA A 94 10.85 4.94 -4.12
N GLY A 95 11.93 5.59 -4.58
CA GLY A 95 12.75 5.08 -5.68
C GLY A 95 12.04 5.13 -7.04
N GLY A 96 12.38 4.20 -7.95
CA GLY A 96 11.87 4.15 -9.30
C GLY A 96 10.76 3.11 -9.50
N LEU A 97 9.79 3.41 -10.37
CA LEU A 97 8.66 2.54 -10.72
C LEU A 97 9.07 1.10 -11.03
N SER A 98 10.19 0.88 -11.73
CA SER A 98 10.70 -0.45 -12.09
C SER A 98 10.97 -1.36 -10.90
N GLN A 99 11.25 -0.81 -9.72
CA GLN A 99 11.52 -1.59 -8.52
C GLN A 99 10.28 -2.33 -8.00
N TYR A 100 9.09 -1.88 -8.41
CA TYR A 100 7.80 -2.42 -7.96
C TYR A 100 7.27 -3.52 -8.89
N ALA A 101 7.98 -3.87 -9.97
CA ALA A 101 7.48 -4.79 -10.99
C ALA A 101 7.24 -6.21 -10.45
N GLU A 102 8.12 -6.71 -9.58
CA GLU A 102 7.99 -8.03 -8.96
C GLU A 102 6.82 -8.05 -7.97
N THR A 103 6.75 -7.06 -7.07
CA THR A 103 5.64 -6.89 -6.13
C THR A 103 4.30 -6.81 -6.86
N ALA A 104 4.22 -6.04 -7.95
CA ALA A 104 3.00 -5.88 -8.72
C ALA A 104 2.51 -7.20 -9.35
N GLN A 105 3.43 -8.01 -9.88
CA GLN A 105 3.09 -9.33 -10.42
C GLN A 105 2.51 -10.25 -9.34
N ALA A 106 3.16 -10.31 -8.17
CA ALA A 106 2.72 -11.15 -7.06
C ALA A 106 1.36 -10.71 -6.50
N VAL A 107 1.17 -9.41 -6.27
CA VAL A 107 -0.12 -8.85 -5.80
C VAL A 107 -1.23 -9.08 -6.83
N TRP A 108 -0.95 -8.88 -8.13
CA TRP A 108 -1.95 -9.12 -9.18
C TRP A 108 -2.36 -10.59 -9.27
N ALA A 109 -1.41 -11.51 -9.18
CA ALA A 109 -1.69 -12.95 -9.16
C ALA A 109 -2.57 -13.33 -7.96
N SER A 110 -2.23 -12.83 -6.77
CA SER A 110 -3.02 -13.02 -5.54
C SER A 110 -4.46 -12.48 -5.68
N TRP A 111 -4.62 -11.26 -6.20
CA TRP A 111 -5.94 -10.67 -6.47
C TRP A 111 -6.76 -11.48 -7.46
N LYS A 112 -6.15 -11.92 -8.58
CA LYS A 112 -6.84 -12.72 -9.59
C LYS A 112 -7.27 -14.08 -9.08
N ALA A 113 -6.58 -14.65 -8.09
CA ALA A 113 -7.00 -15.86 -7.41
C ALA A 113 -8.23 -15.59 -6.52
N GLN A 114 -8.20 -14.52 -5.72
CA GLN A 114 -9.34 -14.10 -4.89
C GLN A 114 -10.63 -13.85 -5.68
N GLN A 115 -10.54 -13.37 -6.91
CA GLN A 115 -11.72 -13.14 -7.77
C GLN A 115 -12.32 -14.42 -8.38
N GLN A 116 -11.66 -15.57 -8.23
CA GLN A 116 -12.11 -16.86 -8.76
C GLN A 116 -12.74 -17.77 -7.69
N GLU A 117 -12.69 -17.36 -6.43
CA GLU A 117 -13.34 -18.02 -5.28
C GLU A 117 -14.77 -17.51 -5.08
#